data_AF-K1E0D2-F1
#
_entry.id   AF-K1E0D2-F1
#
_cell.length_a   1.000
_cell.length_b   1.000
_cell.length_c   1.000
_cell.angle_alpha   90.00
_cell.angle_beta   90.00
_cell.angle_gamma   90.00
#
_symmetry.space_group_name_H-M   'P 1'
#
loop_
_entity.id
_entity.type
_entity.pdbx_description
1 polymer ?
#
loop_
_entity_poly.entity_id
_entity_poly.type
_entity_poly.pdbx_seq_one_letter_code
_entity_poly.pdbx_strand_id
1 'polypeptide(L)'
;MTDGSSGRLLIIDEPEQGLHRSAERQALSWLAELGQAESTWVWCATHSPALLSDERVAPVAVREEFYARGGGVSRFSGMKLLGSAERGELQELGLTTTDLLSTRRGFLLVEGAHDETVLTEVIGKELADLSIEILALRGASNLPGAIEARTLFDFTDALLLALLDGIPAEGLSAAWAEARKHVDAPETARRVLFEGIDWPNNTESEWMQEWLMRSITRGRGRHARIEPLGVSKADIIEYLPVQSFVPSAASWEDLRVEHAERRAAAKRVPKDFKRWLTMTYGADFEPTTIREACQRLDHIPNDFINVLRQSANALHTYESNLPG
;
A
#
# COMPACT_ATOMS: atom_id res chain seq x y z
N MET A 1 36.21 -30.58 29.18
CA MET A 1 34.82 -30.35 28.73
C MET A 1 34.79 -28.97 28.10
N THR A 2 34.72 -28.91 26.78
CA THR A 2 34.37 -27.70 26.03
C THR A 2 33.39 -28.15 24.97
N ASP A 3 32.15 -27.73 25.16
CA ASP A 3 30.95 -28.10 24.45
C ASP A 3 31.07 -27.71 22.96
N GLY A 4 31.10 -28.72 22.09
CA GLY A 4 31.06 -28.53 20.65
C GLY A 4 29.62 -28.41 20.21
N SER A 5 29.10 -27.19 20.18
CA SER A 5 27.77 -26.91 19.63
C SER A 5 27.73 -27.30 18.16
N SER A 6 27.32 -28.54 17.89
CA SER A 6 27.16 -29.06 16.53
C SER A 6 25.88 -28.47 15.97
N GLY A 7 26.02 -27.46 15.09
CA GLY A 7 24.91 -26.94 14.31
C GLY A 7 24.31 -28.04 13.42
N ARG A 8 22.98 -28.06 13.32
CA ARG A 8 22.20 -28.97 12.48
C ARG A 8 21.75 -28.20 11.23
N LEU A 9 21.84 -28.84 10.07
CA LEU A 9 21.25 -28.34 8.83
C LEU A 9 20.14 -29.33 8.41
N LEU A 10 18.93 -28.82 8.27
CA LEU A 10 17.76 -29.55 7.81
C LEU A 10 17.38 -29.04 6.42
N ILE A 11 17.38 -29.93 5.43
CA ILE A 11 16.96 -29.60 4.06
C ILE A 11 15.70 -30.40 3.78
N ILE A 12 14.62 -29.73 3.39
CA ILE A 12 13.32 -30.35 3.11
C ILE A 12 12.82 -29.86 1.75
N ASP A 13 12.26 -30.79 0.98
CA ASP A 13 11.66 -30.51 -0.31
C ASP A 13 10.15 -30.71 -0.18
N GLU A 14 9.37 -29.68 -0.51
CA GLU A 14 7.90 -29.64 -0.46
C GLU A 14 7.32 -30.11 0.89
N PRO A 15 7.63 -29.47 2.03
CA PRO A 15 7.14 -29.87 3.36
C PRO A 15 5.60 -29.93 3.48
N GLU A 16 4.89 -29.21 2.62
CA GLU A 16 3.43 -29.20 2.49
C GLU A 16 2.86 -30.44 1.78
N GLN A 17 3.69 -31.22 1.08
CA GLN A 17 3.21 -32.24 0.15
C GLN A 17 2.45 -33.37 0.89
N GLY A 18 1.21 -33.59 0.46
CA GLY A 18 0.35 -34.64 1.03
C GLY A 18 -0.27 -34.28 2.39
N LEU A 19 -0.07 -33.06 2.90
CA LEU A 19 -0.72 -32.58 4.11
C LEU A 19 -2.10 -31.98 3.83
N HIS A 20 -3.00 -32.10 4.81
CA HIS A 20 -4.23 -31.32 4.83
C HIS A 20 -3.90 -29.85 5.16
N ARG A 21 -4.62 -28.87 4.58
CA ARG A 21 -4.37 -27.41 4.74
C ARG A 21 -4.14 -26.95 6.19
N SER A 22 -4.86 -27.52 7.15
CA SER A 22 -4.69 -27.21 8.57
C SER A 22 -3.38 -27.76 9.15
N ALA A 23 -2.96 -28.94 8.70
CA ALA A 23 -1.70 -29.57 9.11
C ALA A 23 -0.50 -28.91 8.41
N GLU A 24 -0.68 -28.46 7.17
CA GLU A 24 0.30 -27.64 6.45
C GLU A 24 0.67 -26.40 7.26
N ARG A 25 -0.29 -25.54 7.65
CA ARG A 25 0.00 -24.33 8.44
C ARG A 25 0.76 -24.65 9.72
N GLN A 26 0.40 -25.74 10.39
CA GLN A 26 1.03 -26.14 11.65
C GLN A 26 2.46 -26.66 11.45
N ALA A 27 2.69 -27.46 10.40
CA ALA A 27 4.00 -27.97 10.02
C ALA A 27 4.93 -26.84 9.59
N LEU A 28 4.44 -25.90 8.76
CA LEU A 28 5.22 -24.77 8.27
C LEU A 28 5.59 -23.79 9.39
N SER A 29 4.66 -23.48 10.32
CA SER A 29 5.01 -22.66 11.50
C SER A 29 6.07 -23.33 12.37
N TRP A 30 5.96 -24.65 12.58
CA TRP A 30 6.96 -25.40 13.34
C TRP A 30 8.33 -25.39 12.65
N LEU A 31 8.39 -25.47 11.32
CA LEU A 31 9.63 -25.35 10.57
C LEU A 31 10.27 -23.96 10.70
N ALA A 32 9.45 -22.91 10.65
CA ALA A 32 9.92 -21.54 10.88
C ALA A 32 10.46 -21.35 12.31
N GLU A 33 9.78 -21.89 13.32
CA GLU A 33 10.24 -21.88 14.72
C GLU A 33 11.53 -22.67 14.92
N LEU A 34 11.64 -23.83 14.27
CA LEU A 34 12.82 -24.68 14.36
C LEU A 34 14.07 -23.98 13.81
N GLY A 35 13.93 -23.17 12.76
CA GLY A 35 15.00 -22.35 12.19
C GLY A 35 15.45 -21.19 13.08
N GLN A 36 14.64 -20.78 14.05
CA GLN A 36 14.99 -19.75 15.03
C GLN A 36 15.77 -20.30 16.23
N ALA A 37 15.85 -21.62 16.40
CA ALA A 37 16.64 -22.23 17.46
C ALA A 37 18.16 -22.09 17.16
N GLU A 38 18.96 -21.68 18.14
CA GLU A 38 20.39 -21.31 18.00
C GLU A 38 21.33 -22.34 17.36
N SER A 39 20.84 -23.58 17.13
CA SER A 39 21.63 -24.68 16.60
C SER A 39 21.03 -25.37 15.37
N THR A 40 19.99 -24.82 14.73
CA THR A 40 19.38 -25.44 13.54
C THR A 40 19.15 -24.46 12.40
N TRP A 41 19.74 -24.77 11.24
CA TRP A 41 19.47 -24.10 9.97
C TRP A 41 18.45 -24.94 9.20
N VAL A 42 17.41 -24.31 8.66
CA VAL A 42 16.36 -24.99 7.88
C VAL A 42 16.30 -24.39 6.49
N TRP A 43 16.52 -25.21 5.46
CA TRP A 43 16.37 -24.84 4.06
C TRP A 43 15.21 -25.64 3.47
N CYS A 44 14.19 -24.95 2.99
CA CYS A 44 13.02 -25.56 2.38
C CYS A 44 12.90 -25.14 0.92
N ALA A 45 12.68 -26.10 0.03
CA ALA A 45 12.02 -25.84 -1.25
C ALA A 45 10.52 -25.98 -1.04
N THR A 46 9.74 -24.97 -1.42
CA THR A 46 8.31 -24.91 -1.15
C THR A 46 7.63 -24.02 -2.18
N HIS A 47 6.37 -24.32 -2.49
CA HIS A 47 5.45 -23.41 -3.16
C HIS A 47 4.39 -22.85 -2.21
N SER A 48 4.43 -23.22 -0.93
CA SER A 48 3.43 -22.81 0.06
C SER A 48 3.52 -21.32 0.37
N PRO A 49 2.45 -20.55 0.10
CA PRO A 49 2.41 -19.13 0.44
C PRO A 49 2.56 -18.90 1.95
N ALA A 50 2.07 -19.83 2.77
CA ALA A 50 2.13 -19.71 4.23
C ALA A 50 3.56 -19.68 4.77
N LEU A 51 4.51 -20.38 4.14
CA LEU A 51 5.92 -20.32 4.53
C LEU A 51 6.62 -19.12 3.88
N LEU A 52 6.25 -18.78 2.64
CA LEU A 52 6.81 -17.63 1.91
C LEU A 52 6.40 -16.27 2.51
N SER A 53 5.26 -16.21 3.20
CA SER A 53 4.77 -15.01 3.88
C SER A 53 5.18 -14.91 5.35
N ASP A 54 5.90 -15.91 5.89
CA ASP A 54 6.31 -15.93 7.31
C ASP A 54 7.51 -15.01 7.54
N GLU A 55 7.39 -14.05 8.45
CA GLU A 55 8.45 -13.06 8.75
C GLU A 55 9.74 -13.68 9.30
N ARG A 56 9.68 -14.91 9.83
CA ARG A 56 10.83 -15.65 10.36
C ARG A 56 11.63 -16.32 9.25
N VAL A 57 11.11 -16.31 8.02
CA VAL A 57 11.68 -16.98 6.85
C VAL A 57 12.29 -15.94 5.91
N ALA A 58 13.45 -16.28 5.35
CA ALA A 58 14.10 -15.48 4.30
C ALA A 58 13.86 -16.17 2.94
N PRO A 59 12.85 -15.74 2.16
CA PRO A 59 12.52 -16.41 0.91
C PRO A 59 13.58 -16.14 -0.17
N VAL A 60 13.91 -17.17 -0.95
CA VAL A 60 14.85 -17.09 -2.07
C VAL A 60 14.19 -17.69 -3.30
N ALA A 61 14.11 -16.91 -4.38
CA ALA A 61 13.72 -17.41 -5.68
C ALA A 61 14.94 -18.00 -6.38
N VAL A 62 14.77 -19.22 -6.90
CA VAL A 62 15.75 -19.87 -7.78
C VAL A 62 15.18 -19.85 -9.19
N ARG A 63 15.92 -19.31 -10.16
CA ARG A 63 15.52 -19.22 -11.56
C ARG A 63 16.58 -19.84 -12.47
N GLU A 64 16.15 -20.49 -13.54
CA GLU A 64 17.06 -20.81 -14.65
C GLU A 64 17.20 -19.58 -15.56
N GLU A 65 18.41 -19.05 -15.67
CA GLU A 65 18.79 -18.05 -16.65
C GLU A 65 19.47 -18.71 -17.86
N PHE A 66 19.08 -18.26 -19.05
CA PHE A 66 19.64 -18.73 -20.31
C PHE A 66 20.42 -17.59 -20.96
N TYR A 67 21.72 -17.80 -21.20
CA TYR A 67 22.52 -16.90 -22.03
C TYR A 67 23.02 -17.64 -23.26
N ALA A 68 22.79 -17.03 -24.42
CA ALA A 68 23.39 -17.46 -25.68
C ALA A 68 24.80 -16.86 -25.78
N ARG A 69 25.84 -17.70 -25.73
CA ARG A 69 27.22 -17.28 -25.99
C ARG A 69 27.86 -18.24 -27.00
N GLY A 70 28.28 -17.69 -28.15
CA GLY A 70 29.07 -18.43 -29.14
C GLY A 70 28.37 -19.64 -29.78
N GLY A 71 27.07 -19.55 -30.08
CA GLY A 71 26.33 -20.61 -30.77
C GLY A 71 25.85 -21.76 -29.88
N GLY A 72 26.09 -21.70 -28.57
CA GLY A 72 25.50 -22.59 -27.56
C GLY A 72 24.60 -21.84 -26.58
N VAL A 73 23.55 -22.50 -26.10
CA VAL A 73 22.73 -22.04 -24.97
C VAL A 73 23.33 -22.64 -23.70
N SER A 74 23.91 -21.79 -22.83
CA SER A 74 24.34 -22.21 -21.51
C SER A 74 23.22 -21.94 -20.49
N ARG A 75 22.91 -22.96 -19.67
CA ARG A 75 21.96 -22.86 -18.56
C ARG A 75 22.70 -22.55 -17.27
N PHE A 76 22.22 -21.59 -16.51
CA PHE A 76 22.71 -21.33 -15.15
C PHE A 76 21.52 -21.08 -14.22
N SER A 77 21.60 -21.55 -12.98
CA SER A 77 20.59 -21.25 -11.96
C SER A 77 20.99 -20.01 -11.16
N GLY A 78 20.31 -18.89 -11.39
CA GLY A 78 20.45 -17.68 -10.59
C GLY A 78 19.64 -17.80 -9.29
N MET A 79 20.21 -17.37 -8.17
CA MET A 79 19.49 -17.21 -6.91
C MET A 79 19.30 -15.72 -6.62
N LYS A 80 18.07 -15.33 -6.33
CA LYS A 80 17.72 -13.96 -5.94
C LYS A 80 16.97 -14.03 -4.62
N LEU A 81 17.44 -13.27 -3.61
CA LEU A 81 16.66 -13.10 -2.39
C LEU A 81 15.33 -12.44 -2.79
N LEU A 82 14.22 -13.05 -2.43
CA LEU A 82 12.92 -12.44 -2.65
C LEU A 82 12.77 -11.35 -1.59
N GLY A 83 13.07 -10.11 -1.98
CA GLY A 83 12.53 -8.93 -1.30
C GLY A 83 11.05 -8.78 -1.63
N SER A 84 10.52 -7.55 -1.53
CA SER A 84 9.22 -7.14 -2.07
C SER A 84 9.12 -7.41 -3.59
N ALA A 85 8.95 -8.67 -3.97
CA ALA A 85 9.13 -9.10 -5.33
C ALA A 85 7.99 -8.60 -6.22
N GLU A 86 8.36 -8.08 -7.38
CA GLU A 86 7.46 -7.56 -8.40
C GLU A 86 6.47 -8.65 -8.83
N ARG A 87 5.19 -8.29 -8.97
CA ARG A 87 4.08 -9.22 -9.29
C ARG A 87 4.39 -10.20 -10.43
N GLY A 88 5.13 -9.74 -11.46
CA GLY A 88 5.50 -10.56 -12.61
C GLY A 88 6.45 -11.70 -12.24
N GLU A 89 7.37 -11.49 -11.30
CA GLU A 89 8.37 -12.50 -10.94
C GLU A 89 7.77 -13.68 -10.17
N LEU A 90 6.76 -13.40 -9.35
CA LEU A 90 6.07 -14.38 -8.53
C LEU A 90 4.99 -15.18 -9.31
N GLN A 91 4.33 -14.57 -10.31
CA GLN A 91 3.42 -15.30 -11.21
C GLN A 91 4.17 -16.33 -12.08
N GLU A 92 5.38 -16.01 -12.52
CA GLU A 92 6.25 -16.93 -13.27
C GLU A 92 6.69 -18.14 -12.43
N LEU A 93 6.67 -18.03 -11.10
CA LEU A 93 6.97 -19.12 -10.15
C LEU A 93 5.75 -20.03 -9.87
N GLY A 94 4.64 -19.84 -10.59
CA GLY A 94 3.43 -20.65 -10.45
C GLY A 94 2.55 -20.28 -9.25
N LEU A 95 2.87 -19.18 -8.54
CA LEU A 95 2.02 -18.66 -7.47
C LEU A 95 0.75 -18.05 -8.06
N THR A 96 -0.40 -18.36 -7.45
CA THR A 96 -1.67 -17.80 -7.87
C THR A 96 -1.80 -16.34 -7.42
N THR A 97 -2.68 -15.57 -8.06
CA THR A 97 -2.98 -14.19 -7.64
C THR A 97 -3.42 -14.11 -6.17
N THR A 98 -4.03 -15.17 -5.63
CA THR A 98 -4.42 -15.27 -4.22
C THR A 98 -3.21 -15.43 -3.30
N ASP A 99 -2.19 -16.15 -3.75
CA ASP A 99 -0.94 -16.35 -3.02
C ASP A 99 -0.13 -15.04 -2.99
N LEU A 100 -0.14 -14.30 -4.09
CA LEU A 100 0.41 -12.95 -4.16
C LEU A 100 -0.25 -11.99 -3.18
N LEU A 101 -1.58 -12.04 -3.07
CA LEU A 101 -2.32 -11.25 -2.09
C LEU A 101 -1.96 -11.64 -0.65
N SER A 102 -1.63 -12.91 -0.39
CA SER A 102 -1.23 -13.39 0.94
C SER A 102 0.18 -12.95 1.36
N THR A 103 1.06 -12.65 0.39
CA THR A 103 2.40 -12.09 0.68
C THR A 103 2.38 -10.60 1.02
N ARG A 104 1.26 -9.90 0.77
CA ARG A 104 1.13 -8.48 1.08
C ARG A 104 0.60 -8.29 2.49
N ARG A 105 1.34 -7.51 3.28
CA ARG A 105 0.99 -7.19 4.67
C ARG A 105 -0.06 -6.07 4.73
N GLY A 106 -0.10 -5.21 3.72
CA GLY A 106 -1.13 -4.19 3.59
C GLY A 106 -1.27 -3.58 2.21
N PHE A 107 -2.29 -2.74 2.08
CA PHE A 107 -2.60 -1.97 0.87
C PHE A 107 -2.80 -0.50 1.22
N LEU A 108 -2.09 0.39 0.53
CA LEU A 108 -2.35 1.83 0.56
C LEU A 108 -3.33 2.17 -0.58
N LEU A 109 -4.58 2.39 -0.19
CA LEU A 109 -5.66 2.77 -1.08
C LEU A 109 -5.60 4.27 -1.35
N VAL A 110 -5.54 4.63 -2.62
CA VAL A 110 -5.52 6.02 -3.10
C VAL A 110 -6.66 6.26 -4.06
N GLU A 111 -7.00 7.51 -4.30
CA GLU A 111 -8.18 7.79 -5.11
C GLU A 111 -7.92 7.49 -6.59
N GLY A 112 -6.84 8.02 -7.15
CA GLY A 112 -6.59 8.06 -8.58
C GLY A 112 -5.25 7.46 -9.02
N ALA A 113 -5.14 7.18 -10.31
CA ALA A 113 -3.89 6.75 -10.95
C ALA A 113 -2.75 7.79 -10.84
N HIS A 114 -3.08 9.08 -10.71
CA HIS A 114 -2.09 10.13 -10.46
C HIS A 114 -1.46 9.97 -9.08
N ASP A 115 -2.26 9.72 -8.05
CA ASP A 115 -1.82 9.50 -6.68
C ASP A 115 -0.94 8.26 -6.59
N GLU A 116 -1.37 7.17 -7.23
CA GLU A 116 -0.57 5.95 -7.35
C GLU A 116 0.79 6.26 -7.99
N THR A 117 0.81 7.00 -9.10
CA THR A 117 2.05 7.37 -9.77
C THR A 117 2.97 8.19 -8.86
N VAL A 118 2.45 9.25 -8.24
CA VAL A 118 3.25 10.13 -7.37
C VAL A 118 3.81 9.37 -6.18
N LEU A 119 2.98 8.60 -5.48
CA LEU A 119 3.44 7.87 -4.30
C LEU A 119 4.39 6.75 -4.66
N THR A 120 4.17 6.05 -5.78
CA THR A 120 5.09 5.00 -6.25
C THR A 120 6.47 5.56 -6.53
N GLU A 121 6.55 6.71 -7.20
CA GLU A 121 7.83 7.34 -7.53
C GLU A 121 8.53 7.94 -6.31
N VAL A 122 7.79 8.48 -5.33
CA VAL A 122 8.37 9.25 -4.23
C VAL A 122 8.62 8.41 -2.97
N ILE A 123 7.72 7.48 -2.62
CA ILE A 123 7.81 6.65 -1.40
C ILE A 123 7.51 5.16 -1.65
N GLY A 124 7.40 4.73 -2.91
CA GLY A 124 6.97 3.39 -3.27
C GLY A 124 7.95 2.31 -2.80
N LYS A 125 9.25 2.63 -2.77
CA LYS A 125 10.28 1.70 -2.30
C LYS A 125 10.12 1.41 -0.81
N GLU A 126 9.95 2.46 0.01
CA GLU A 126 9.78 2.35 1.45
C GLU A 126 8.49 1.61 1.81
N LEU A 127 7.40 1.84 1.07
CA LEU A 127 6.16 1.08 1.23
C LEU A 127 6.33 -0.39 0.80
N ALA A 128 7.06 -0.65 -0.28
CA ALA A 128 7.37 -2.00 -0.73
C ALA A 128 8.21 -2.76 0.32
N ASP A 129 9.18 -2.11 0.97
CA ASP A 129 9.97 -2.71 2.06
C ASP A 129 9.08 -3.09 3.26
N LEU A 130 7.96 -2.40 3.47
CA LEU A 130 6.92 -2.77 4.45
C LEU A 130 5.93 -3.82 3.93
N SER A 131 6.11 -4.32 2.70
CA SER A 131 5.17 -5.19 1.98
C SER A 131 3.77 -4.57 1.84
N ILE A 132 3.72 -3.25 1.69
CA ILE A 132 2.51 -2.47 1.43
C ILE A 132 2.43 -2.15 -0.06
N GLU A 133 1.33 -2.52 -0.71
CA GLU A 133 1.08 -2.23 -2.13
C GLU A 133 0.16 -1.01 -2.29
N ILE A 134 0.50 -0.08 -3.19
CA ILE A 134 -0.35 1.06 -3.51
C ILE A 134 -1.42 0.62 -4.52
N LEU A 135 -2.69 0.96 -4.28
CA LEU A 135 -3.80 0.63 -5.16
C LEU A 135 -4.70 1.84 -5.38
N ALA A 136 -4.81 2.28 -6.64
CA ALA A 136 -5.77 3.30 -7.04
C ALA A 136 -7.20 2.72 -7.09
N LEU A 137 -8.13 3.41 -6.44
CA LEU A 137 -9.54 3.03 -6.35
C LEU A 137 -10.36 3.52 -7.55
N ARG A 138 -9.84 4.48 -8.32
CA ARG A 138 -10.43 5.02 -9.54
C ARG A 138 -9.36 5.18 -10.62
N GLY A 139 -9.58 4.51 -11.76
CA GLY A 139 -8.69 4.60 -12.92
C GLY A 139 -9.20 3.73 -14.06
N ALA A 140 -9.41 4.35 -15.24
CA ALA A 140 -9.99 3.77 -16.46
C ALA A 140 -11.40 3.13 -16.32
N SER A 141 -12.44 3.96 -16.51
CA SER A 141 -13.85 3.59 -16.75
C SER A 141 -14.54 2.73 -15.67
N ASN A 142 -15.12 3.43 -14.68
CA ASN A 142 -16.30 3.10 -13.87
C ASN A 142 -16.73 1.63 -13.79
N LEU A 143 -16.35 0.94 -12.69
CA LEU A 143 -16.97 -0.23 -12.03
C LEU A 143 -15.94 -1.12 -11.27
N PRO A 144 -14.68 -1.30 -11.72
CA PRO A 144 -13.75 -2.23 -11.07
C PRO A 144 -13.30 -1.84 -9.67
N GLY A 145 -12.92 -0.59 -9.42
CA GLY A 145 -12.25 -0.20 -8.16
C GLY A 145 -13.12 -0.33 -6.89
N ALA A 146 -14.43 -0.14 -6.99
CA ALA A 146 -15.35 -0.39 -5.87
C ALA A 146 -15.53 -1.90 -5.59
N ILE A 147 -15.40 -2.75 -6.62
CA ILE A 147 -15.42 -4.20 -6.49
C ILE A 147 -14.08 -4.67 -5.91
N GLU A 148 -12.96 -4.10 -6.32
CA GLU A 148 -11.61 -4.42 -5.81
C GLU A 148 -11.47 -4.05 -4.34
N ALA A 149 -11.86 -2.83 -3.92
CA ALA A 149 -11.87 -2.44 -2.51
C ALA A 149 -12.80 -3.31 -1.66
N ARG A 150 -13.95 -3.71 -2.22
CA ARG A 150 -14.86 -4.64 -1.56
C ARG A 150 -14.26 -6.03 -1.48
N THR A 151 -13.54 -6.49 -2.49
CA THR A 151 -12.87 -7.80 -2.48
C THR A 151 -11.76 -7.84 -1.44
N LEU A 152 -10.91 -6.81 -1.39
CA LEU A 152 -9.89 -6.66 -0.35
C LEU A 152 -10.52 -6.66 1.05
N PHE A 153 -11.63 -5.91 1.20
CA PHE A 153 -12.34 -5.88 2.47
C PHE A 153 -13.02 -7.22 2.79
N ASP A 154 -13.73 -7.86 1.88
CA ASP A 154 -14.54 -9.03 2.22
C ASP A 154 -13.72 -10.33 2.28
N PHE A 155 -12.57 -10.41 1.59
CA PHE A 155 -11.84 -11.66 1.33
C PHE A 155 -10.34 -11.65 1.66
N THR A 156 -9.79 -10.59 2.26
CA THR A 156 -8.39 -10.57 2.72
C THR A 156 -8.29 -10.18 4.19
N ASP A 157 -7.23 -10.61 4.87
CA ASP A 157 -6.89 -10.12 6.22
C ASP A 157 -5.78 -9.05 6.16
N ALA A 158 -5.52 -8.47 4.99
CA ALA A 158 -4.49 -7.44 4.87
C ALA A 158 -4.88 -6.15 5.60
N LEU A 159 -3.88 -5.42 6.09
CA LEU A 159 -4.07 -4.05 6.57
C LEU A 159 -4.47 -3.14 5.40
N LEU A 160 -5.52 -2.35 5.58
CA LEU A 160 -6.01 -1.40 4.58
C LEU A 160 -5.76 0.02 5.08
N LEU A 161 -4.87 0.73 4.41
CA LEU A 161 -4.53 2.12 4.67
C LEU A 161 -5.28 2.98 3.65
N ALA A 162 -6.07 3.96 4.08
CA ALA A 162 -6.82 4.82 3.17
C ALA A 162 -6.26 6.23 3.17
N LEU A 163 -5.66 6.66 2.06
CA LEU A 163 -5.11 8.00 1.93
C LEU A 163 -6.21 9.02 1.64
N LEU A 164 -6.16 10.15 2.34
CA LEU A 164 -7.11 11.25 2.26
C LEU A 164 -6.39 12.57 1.99
N ASP A 165 -6.70 13.17 0.84
CA ASP A 165 -6.21 14.48 0.44
C ASP A 165 -6.99 15.60 1.16
N GLY A 166 -6.30 16.70 1.44
CA GLY A 166 -6.86 17.89 2.08
C GLY A 166 -7.20 17.74 3.57
N ILE A 167 -6.75 16.66 4.22
CA ILE A 167 -7.01 16.38 5.63
C ILE A 167 -5.68 16.16 6.37
N PRO A 168 -5.28 17.05 7.30
CA PRO A 168 -4.07 16.86 8.08
C PRO A 168 -4.11 15.58 8.94
N ALA A 169 -2.99 14.85 8.96
CA ALA A 169 -2.89 13.54 9.61
C ALA A 169 -3.20 13.53 11.11
N GLU A 170 -2.86 14.60 11.84
CA GLU A 170 -3.01 14.67 13.31
C GLU A 170 -4.50 14.66 13.73
N GLY A 171 -5.33 15.49 13.08
CA GLY A 171 -6.76 15.57 13.37
C GLY A 171 -7.50 14.28 12.99
N LEU A 172 -7.13 13.70 11.84
CA LEU A 172 -7.72 12.46 11.34
C LEU A 172 -7.42 11.26 12.24
N SER A 173 -6.16 11.07 12.63
CA SER A 173 -5.77 9.93 13.49
C SER A 173 -6.43 10.01 14.87
N ALA A 174 -6.51 11.20 15.47
CA ALA A 174 -7.18 11.39 16.76
C ALA A 174 -8.68 11.10 16.68
N ALA A 175 -9.37 11.63 15.67
CA ALA A 175 -10.78 11.39 15.45
C ALA A 175 -11.08 9.92 15.14
N TRP A 176 -10.21 9.25 14.37
CA TRP A 176 -10.33 7.81 14.08
C TRP A 176 -10.16 6.96 15.34
N ALA A 177 -9.12 7.23 16.13
CA ALA A 177 -8.87 6.51 17.38
C ALA A 177 -10.03 6.66 18.37
N GLU A 178 -10.64 7.85 18.46
CA GLU A 178 -11.82 8.07 19.29
C GLU A 178 -13.06 7.36 18.72
N ALA A 179 -13.30 7.44 17.41
CA ALA A 179 -14.44 6.76 16.77
C ALA A 179 -14.38 5.24 16.98
N ARG A 180 -13.18 4.64 16.96
CA ARG A 180 -12.98 3.21 17.24
C ARG A 180 -13.36 2.79 18.67
N LYS A 181 -13.41 3.70 19.63
CA LYS A 181 -13.91 3.38 20.99
C LYS A 181 -15.43 3.20 21.03
N HIS A 182 -16.13 3.69 20.01
CA HIS A 182 -17.59 3.67 19.91
C HIS A 182 -18.08 2.69 18.84
N VAL A 183 -17.35 1.60 18.58
CA VAL A 183 -17.74 0.57 17.58
C VAL A 183 -19.12 -0.03 17.83
N ASP A 184 -19.53 -0.15 19.09
CA ASP A 184 -20.85 -0.65 19.49
C ASP A 184 -21.96 0.42 19.40
N ALA A 185 -21.60 1.67 19.12
CA ALA A 185 -22.52 2.80 18.99
C ALA A 185 -22.24 3.59 17.69
N PRO A 186 -22.66 3.06 16.52
CA PRO A 186 -22.32 3.64 15.22
C PRO A 186 -22.62 5.12 15.03
N GLU A 187 -23.75 5.60 15.57
CA GLU A 187 -24.11 7.02 15.48
C GLU A 187 -23.15 7.91 16.29
N THR A 188 -22.67 7.43 17.43
CA THR A 188 -21.66 8.13 18.24
C THR A 188 -20.31 8.12 17.53
N ALA A 189 -19.88 6.98 17.00
CA ALA A 189 -18.67 6.85 16.19
C ALA A 189 -18.69 7.80 14.98
N ARG A 190 -19.83 7.83 14.27
CA ARG A 190 -20.08 8.73 13.14
C ARG A 190 -19.90 10.19 13.55
N ARG A 191 -20.55 10.57 14.65
CA ARG A 191 -20.50 11.94 15.17
C ARG A 191 -19.07 12.36 15.51
N VAL A 192 -18.34 11.54 16.25
CA VAL A 192 -16.94 11.80 16.61
C VAL A 192 -16.07 11.98 15.37
N LEU A 193 -16.20 11.07 14.40
CA LEU A 193 -15.37 11.07 13.20
C LEU A 193 -15.65 12.28 12.29
N PHE A 194 -16.90 12.73 12.21
CA PHE A 194 -17.33 13.75 11.25
C PHE A 194 -17.49 15.15 11.84
N GLU A 195 -17.69 15.30 13.14
CA GLU A 195 -17.67 16.62 13.79
C GLU A 195 -16.23 17.06 14.17
N GLY A 196 -15.30 16.10 14.30
CA GLY A 196 -13.91 16.37 14.67
C GLY A 196 -12.97 16.73 13.51
N ILE A 197 -13.43 16.64 12.26
CA ILE A 197 -12.62 16.83 11.06
C ILE A 197 -13.36 17.77 10.10
N ASP A 198 -12.65 18.73 9.53
CA ASP A 198 -13.15 19.53 8.41
C ASP A 198 -12.99 18.74 7.12
N TRP A 199 -14.06 18.09 6.68
CA TRP A 199 -14.03 17.22 5.50
C TRP A 199 -14.18 18.06 4.21
N PRO A 200 -13.32 17.82 3.20
CA PRO A 200 -13.50 18.42 1.89
C PRO A 200 -14.89 18.10 1.32
N ASN A 201 -15.58 19.11 0.78
CA ASN A 201 -16.90 18.92 0.18
C ASN A 201 -16.77 18.38 -1.26
N ASN A 202 -16.39 17.11 -1.39
CA ASN A 202 -16.26 16.38 -2.64
C ASN A 202 -16.80 14.94 -2.52
N THR A 203 -17.08 14.34 -3.67
CA THR A 203 -17.61 12.95 -3.77
C THR A 203 -16.64 11.89 -3.25
N GLU A 204 -15.36 12.24 -3.08
CA GLU A 204 -14.31 11.37 -2.58
C GLU A 204 -14.39 11.23 -1.07
N SER A 205 -14.49 12.37 -0.38
CA SER A 205 -14.73 12.44 1.05
C SER A 205 -16.02 11.71 1.41
N GLU A 206 -17.11 11.92 0.67
CA GLU A 206 -18.37 11.18 0.92
C GLU A 206 -18.20 9.65 0.81
N TRP A 207 -17.47 9.20 -0.21
CA TRP A 207 -17.19 7.77 -0.41
C TRP A 207 -16.31 7.21 0.72
N MET A 208 -15.25 7.93 1.10
CA MET A 208 -14.33 7.48 2.15
C MET A 208 -15.00 7.49 3.52
N GLN A 209 -15.82 8.49 3.81
CA GLN A 209 -16.66 8.55 5.02
C GLN A 209 -17.56 7.33 5.12
N GLU A 210 -18.25 6.97 4.03
CA GLU A 210 -19.08 5.77 3.98
C GLU A 210 -18.24 4.50 4.16
N TRP A 211 -17.04 4.45 3.59
CA TRP A 211 -16.13 3.30 3.73
C TRP A 211 -15.61 3.13 5.17
N LEU A 212 -15.17 4.21 5.81
CA LEU A 212 -14.76 4.23 7.23
C LEU A 212 -15.93 3.86 8.15
N MET A 213 -17.14 4.35 7.88
CA MET A 213 -18.32 3.97 8.67
C MET A 213 -18.70 2.51 8.47
N ARG A 214 -18.54 1.96 7.26
CA ARG A 214 -18.77 0.53 7.00
C ARG A 214 -17.81 -0.35 7.77
N SER A 215 -16.56 0.07 7.97
CA SER A 215 -15.60 -0.73 8.74
C SER A 215 -15.95 -0.78 10.23
N ILE A 216 -16.45 0.33 10.79
CA ILE A 216 -16.96 0.41 12.17
C ILE A 216 -18.24 -0.43 12.32
N THR A 217 -19.21 -0.28 11.42
CA THR A 217 -20.55 -0.87 11.54
C THR A 217 -20.65 -2.35 11.21
N ARG A 218 -19.79 -2.89 10.33
CA ARG A 218 -19.92 -4.27 9.82
C ARG A 218 -18.98 -5.30 10.47
N GLY A 219 -18.19 -4.93 11.48
CA GLY A 219 -17.03 -5.75 11.87
C GLY A 219 -16.98 -6.23 13.31
N ARG A 220 -17.13 -7.54 13.53
CA ARG A 220 -16.50 -8.29 14.64
C ARG A 220 -14.96 -8.18 14.54
N GLY A 221 -14.39 -7.01 14.86
CA GLY A 221 -12.94 -6.75 14.80
C GLY A 221 -12.36 -6.29 13.45
N ARG A 222 -13.14 -6.25 12.36
CA ARG A 222 -12.64 -5.82 11.02
C ARG A 222 -12.24 -4.35 10.90
N HIS A 223 -12.63 -3.51 11.86
CA HIS A 223 -12.15 -2.13 11.96
C HIS A 223 -10.67 -2.06 12.38
N ALA A 224 -10.12 -3.13 12.98
CA ALA A 224 -8.74 -3.14 13.46
C ALA A 224 -7.69 -3.18 12.35
N ARG A 225 -8.09 -3.57 11.13
CA ARG A 225 -7.23 -3.60 9.93
C ARG A 225 -7.44 -2.39 9.02
N ILE A 226 -8.11 -1.32 9.47
CA ILE A 226 -8.30 -0.11 8.67
C ILE A 226 -7.72 1.08 9.39
N GLU A 227 -6.85 1.81 8.69
CA GLU A 227 -6.26 3.04 9.18
C GLU A 227 -6.35 4.15 8.12
N PRO A 228 -7.09 5.24 8.38
CA PRO A 228 -7.10 6.40 7.50
C PRO A 228 -5.82 7.23 7.72
N LEU A 229 -5.20 7.63 6.61
CA LEU A 229 -3.99 8.46 6.56
C LEU A 229 -4.32 9.78 5.87
N GLY A 230 -3.77 10.88 6.34
CA GLY A 230 -4.11 12.22 5.85
C GLY A 230 -2.91 12.95 5.28
N VAL A 231 -3.11 13.67 4.18
CA VAL A 231 -2.14 14.62 3.60
C VAL A 231 -2.76 16.02 3.51
N SER A 232 -1.97 17.05 3.76
CA SER A 232 -2.49 18.42 3.96
C SER A 232 -2.88 19.15 2.66
N LYS A 233 -2.29 18.80 1.52
CA LYS A 233 -2.62 19.42 0.23
C LYS A 233 -3.93 18.87 -0.31
N ALA A 234 -4.67 19.72 -1.03
CA ALA A 234 -5.98 19.37 -1.58
C ALA A 234 -5.92 18.36 -2.73
N ASP A 235 -4.74 18.17 -3.32
CA ASP A 235 -4.48 17.18 -4.36
C ASP A 235 -3.01 16.77 -4.31
N ILE A 236 -2.72 15.49 -4.50
CA ILE A 236 -1.36 14.93 -4.47
C ILE A 236 -0.37 15.62 -5.43
N ILE A 237 -0.85 16.17 -6.56
CA ILE A 237 0.03 16.85 -7.53
C ILE A 237 0.61 18.15 -6.96
N GLU A 238 -0.02 18.72 -5.93
CA GLU A 238 0.42 19.98 -5.33
C GLU A 238 1.68 19.83 -4.45
N TYR A 239 2.11 18.59 -4.21
CA TYR A 239 3.42 18.31 -3.63
C TYR A 239 4.57 18.41 -4.65
N LEU A 240 4.25 18.42 -5.95
CA LEU A 240 5.24 18.45 -7.02
C LEU A 240 5.61 19.90 -7.39
N PRO A 241 6.77 20.14 -8.02
CA PRO A 241 7.15 21.48 -8.45
C PRO A 241 6.14 22.03 -9.48
N VAL A 242 5.46 23.13 -9.16
CA VAL A 242 4.39 23.71 -9.99
C VAL A 242 4.88 24.07 -11.40
N GLN A 243 6.14 24.45 -11.54
CA GLN A 243 6.77 24.80 -12.81
C GLN A 243 6.85 23.63 -13.79
N SER A 244 6.74 22.38 -13.31
CA SER A 244 6.64 21.20 -14.17
C SER A 244 5.31 21.13 -14.94
N PHE A 245 4.27 21.79 -14.43
CA PHE A 245 2.92 21.80 -15.02
C PHE A 245 2.56 23.14 -15.63
N VAL A 246 2.95 24.23 -14.95
CA VAL A 246 2.72 25.60 -15.39
C VAL A 246 4.04 26.37 -15.23
N PRO A 247 4.89 26.43 -16.28
CA PRO A 247 6.23 27.02 -16.18
C PRO A 247 6.27 28.48 -15.71
N SER A 248 5.21 29.24 -15.96
CA SER A 248 5.09 30.65 -15.54
C SER A 248 4.55 30.84 -14.12
N ALA A 249 4.12 29.78 -13.44
CA ALA A 249 3.54 29.89 -12.10
C ALA A 249 4.62 29.93 -11.02
N ALA A 250 4.38 30.75 -9.99
CA ALA A 250 5.25 30.82 -8.83
C ALA A 250 4.94 29.71 -7.81
N SER A 251 3.66 29.46 -7.53
CA SER A 251 3.22 28.44 -6.57
C SER A 251 1.85 27.85 -6.93
N TRP A 252 1.52 26.70 -6.34
CA TRP A 252 0.17 26.11 -6.41
C TRP A 252 -0.88 26.97 -5.70
N GLU A 253 -0.50 27.65 -4.61
CA GLU A 253 -1.39 28.52 -3.85
C GLU A 253 -1.86 29.71 -4.69
N ASP A 254 -0.95 30.35 -5.43
CA ASP A 254 -1.29 31.47 -6.31
C ASP A 254 -2.29 31.04 -7.40
N LEU A 255 -2.11 29.83 -7.96
CA LEU A 255 -3.02 29.26 -8.95
C LEU A 255 -4.39 28.94 -8.34
N ARG A 256 -4.45 28.47 -7.09
CA ARG A 256 -5.71 28.22 -6.36
C ARG A 256 -6.46 29.53 -6.10
N VAL A 257 -5.78 30.58 -5.67
CA VAL A 257 -6.34 31.92 -5.48
C VAL A 257 -6.89 32.45 -6.81
N GLU A 258 -6.09 32.39 -7.87
CA GLU A 258 -6.52 32.84 -9.20
C GLU A 258 -7.75 32.07 -9.70
N HIS A 259 -7.78 30.75 -9.52
CA HIS A 259 -8.92 29.91 -9.89
C HIS A 259 -10.18 30.34 -9.14
N ALA A 260 -10.08 30.57 -7.83
CA ALA A 260 -11.18 31.01 -6.99
C ALA A 260 -11.72 32.38 -7.43
N GLU A 261 -10.83 33.35 -7.69
CA GLU A 261 -11.20 34.68 -8.18
C GLU A 261 -11.90 34.63 -9.54
N ARG A 262 -11.33 33.87 -10.50
CA ARG A 262 -11.93 33.71 -11.83
C ARG A 262 -13.29 33.01 -11.74
N ARG A 263 -13.43 32.03 -10.84
CA ARG A 263 -14.72 31.35 -10.59
C ARG A 263 -15.76 32.27 -9.98
N ALA A 264 -15.36 33.19 -9.10
CA ALA A 264 -16.26 34.20 -8.54
C ALA A 264 -16.70 35.22 -9.62
N ALA A 265 -15.79 35.58 -10.53
CA ALA A 265 -16.04 36.56 -11.58
C ALA A 265 -16.86 36.00 -12.77
N ALA A 266 -16.73 34.72 -13.12
CA ALA A 266 -17.32 34.15 -14.33
C ALA A 266 -17.88 32.74 -14.15
N LYS A 267 -19.14 32.53 -14.61
CA LYS A 267 -19.84 31.24 -14.54
C LYS A 267 -19.28 30.13 -15.45
N ARG A 268 -18.42 30.48 -16.42
CA ARG A 268 -17.89 29.54 -17.43
C ARG A 268 -16.53 28.94 -17.07
N VAL A 269 -15.97 29.26 -15.90
CA VAL A 269 -14.71 28.69 -15.44
C VAL A 269 -14.96 27.26 -14.94
N PRO A 270 -14.18 26.26 -15.39
CA PRO A 270 -14.31 24.90 -14.90
C PRO A 270 -14.23 24.83 -13.37
N LYS A 271 -15.12 24.04 -12.75
CA LYS A 271 -15.07 23.81 -11.30
C LYS A 271 -13.86 22.96 -10.90
N ASP A 272 -13.51 22.01 -11.75
CA ASP A 272 -12.35 21.14 -11.60
C ASP A 272 -11.05 21.91 -11.85
N PHE A 273 -10.13 21.83 -10.90
CA PHE A 273 -8.90 22.62 -10.89
C PHE A 273 -7.93 22.17 -12.00
N LYS A 274 -7.72 20.86 -12.15
CA LYS A 274 -6.86 20.29 -13.20
C LYS A 274 -7.36 20.65 -14.60
N ARG A 275 -8.67 20.51 -14.86
CA ARG A 275 -9.29 20.95 -16.11
C ARG A 275 -9.12 22.44 -16.36
N TRP A 276 -9.23 23.27 -15.34
CA TRP A 276 -8.97 24.70 -15.47
C TRP A 276 -7.51 24.98 -15.85
N LEU A 277 -6.55 24.31 -15.23
CA LEU A 277 -5.12 24.43 -15.54
C LEU A 277 -4.82 23.99 -16.98
N THR A 278 -5.35 22.84 -17.41
CA THR A 278 -5.18 22.37 -18.80
C THR A 278 -5.78 23.35 -19.81
N MET A 279 -6.99 23.88 -19.55
CA MET A 279 -7.63 24.83 -20.47
C MET A 279 -6.99 26.22 -20.49
N THR A 280 -6.43 26.67 -19.37
CA THR A 280 -5.91 28.05 -19.23
C THR A 280 -4.41 28.14 -19.54
N TYR A 281 -3.65 27.15 -19.09
CA TYR A 281 -2.19 27.13 -19.15
C TYR A 281 -1.62 26.01 -20.04
N GLY A 282 -2.47 25.13 -20.58
CA GLY A 282 -2.00 23.97 -21.33
C GLY A 282 -1.27 22.94 -20.45
N ALA A 283 -1.54 22.94 -19.14
CA ALA A 283 -0.92 22.02 -18.19
C ALA A 283 -1.21 20.57 -18.57
N ASP A 284 -0.16 19.76 -18.54
CA ASP A 284 -0.18 18.33 -18.86
C ASP A 284 -0.06 17.49 -17.59
N PHE A 285 -0.97 16.54 -17.41
CA PHE A 285 -1.02 15.62 -16.27
C PHE A 285 -0.83 14.16 -16.69
N GLU A 286 -0.30 13.91 -17.90
CA GLU A 286 0.04 12.56 -18.32
C GLU A 286 1.06 11.91 -17.35
N PRO A 287 1.01 10.58 -17.17
CA PRO A 287 1.88 9.89 -16.20
C PRO A 287 3.37 10.16 -16.41
N THR A 288 3.83 10.35 -17.65
CA THR A 288 5.23 10.69 -17.93
C THR A 288 5.63 12.05 -17.35
N THR A 289 4.77 13.06 -17.49
CA THR A 289 5.00 14.41 -16.97
C THR A 289 5.01 14.43 -15.44
N ILE A 290 4.13 13.64 -14.82
CA ILE A 290 4.11 13.45 -13.37
C ILE A 290 5.42 12.81 -12.87
N ARG A 291 5.88 11.73 -13.50
CA ARG A 291 7.15 11.07 -13.12
C ARG A 291 8.34 12.02 -13.23
N GLU A 292 8.43 12.78 -14.32
CA GLU A 292 9.48 13.79 -14.47
C GLU A 292 9.42 14.86 -13.37
N ALA A 293 8.21 15.27 -12.97
CA ALA A 293 8.04 16.21 -11.88
C ALA A 293 8.47 15.63 -10.52
N CYS A 294 8.18 14.34 -10.25
CA CYS A 294 8.65 13.63 -9.06
C CYS A 294 10.19 13.61 -8.99
N GLN A 295 10.87 13.36 -10.11
CA GLN A 295 12.34 13.33 -10.18
C GLN A 295 13.00 14.69 -9.90
N ARG A 296 12.24 15.80 -10.00
CA ARG A 296 12.72 17.16 -9.70
C ARG A 296 12.53 17.56 -8.24
N LEU A 297 12.00 16.67 -7.39
CA LEU A 297 11.90 16.94 -5.95
C LEU A 297 13.30 16.89 -5.31
N ASP A 298 13.64 17.93 -4.57
CA ASP A 298 14.90 17.98 -3.79
C ASP A 298 14.82 17.13 -2.51
N HIS A 299 13.61 16.86 -2.02
CA HIS A 299 13.35 16.10 -0.80
C HIS A 299 11.94 15.50 -0.83
N ILE A 300 11.74 14.43 -0.05
CA ILE A 300 10.42 13.84 0.16
C ILE A 300 9.57 14.80 1.02
N PRO A 301 8.35 15.15 0.60
CA PRO A 301 7.44 15.97 1.40
C PRO A 301 7.18 15.39 2.80
N ASN A 302 7.09 16.25 3.81
CA ASN A 302 6.85 15.85 5.21
C ASN A 302 5.58 15.01 5.38
N ASP A 303 4.53 15.28 4.61
CA ASP A 303 3.30 14.51 4.68
C ASP A 303 3.51 13.07 4.20
N PHE A 304 4.35 12.85 3.18
CA PHE A 304 4.67 11.50 2.71
C PHE A 304 5.55 10.76 3.72
N ILE A 305 6.45 11.47 4.41
CA ILE A 305 7.21 10.90 5.55
C ILE A 305 6.25 10.50 6.68
N ASN A 306 5.23 11.31 6.95
CA ASN A 306 4.21 10.99 7.95
C ASN A 306 3.37 9.78 7.53
N VAL A 307 3.00 9.67 6.25
CA VAL A 307 2.33 8.48 5.68
C VAL A 307 3.17 7.24 5.93
N LEU A 308 4.47 7.26 5.62
CA LEU A 308 5.37 6.12 5.87
C LEU A 308 5.42 5.73 7.36
N ARG A 309 5.58 6.72 8.25
CA ARG A 309 5.63 6.48 9.70
C ARG A 309 4.32 5.89 10.22
N GLN A 310 3.19 6.45 9.81
CA GLN A 310 1.87 5.97 10.22
C GLN A 310 1.58 4.57 9.65
N SER A 311 1.99 4.31 8.41
CA SER A 311 1.87 2.99 7.78
C SER A 311 2.64 1.92 8.56
N ALA A 312 3.90 2.18 8.92
CA ALA A 312 4.71 1.27 9.72
C ALA A 312 4.11 1.03 11.12
N ASN A 313 3.64 2.10 11.79
CA ASN A 313 3.01 1.99 13.10
C ASN A 313 1.68 1.20 13.05
N ALA A 314 0.85 1.45 12.05
CA ALA A 314 -0.40 0.75 11.84
C ALA A 314 -0.16 -0.74 11.59
N LEU A 315 0.86 -1.07 10.79
CA LEU A 315 1.26 -2.45 10.52
C LEU A 315 1.71 -3.18 11.78
N HIS A 316 2.63 -2.58 12.54
CA HIS A 316 3.08 -3.16 13.80
C HIS A 316 1.94 -3.35 14.82
N THR A 317 1.04 -2.38 14.91
CA THR A 317 -0.14 -2.46 15.79
C THR A 317 -1.10 -3.56 15.32
N TYR A 318 -1.31 -3.69 14.02
CA TYR A 318 -2.20 -4.68 13.46
C TYR A 318 -1.71 -6.11 13.76
N GLU A 319 -0.43 -6.38 13.54
CA GLU A 319 0.18 -7.69 13.76
C GLU A 319 0.26 -8.07 15.23
N SER A 320 0.56 -7.11 16.11
CA SER A 320 0.55 -7.34 17.56
C SER A 320 -0.82 -7.76 18.10
N ASN A 321 -1.90 -7.51 17.35
CA ASN A 321 -3.27 -7.85 17.71
C ASN A 321 -3.82 -9.09 16.98
N LEU A 322 -3.03 -9.71 16.09
CA LEU A 322 -3.44 -10.98 15.47
C LEU A 322 -3.35 -12.11 16.52
N PRO A 323 -4.37 -12.97 16.64
CA PRO A 323 -4.27 -14.17 17.46
C PRO A 323 -3.21 -15.09 16.84
N GLY A 324 -2.15 -15.39 17.60
CA GLY A 324 -1.11 -16.37 17.24
C GLY A 324 -1.62 -17.78 17.08
#